data_AF-A0A7J3Z7E8-F1
#
_entry.id   AF-A0A7J3Z7E8-F1
#
_cell.length_a   1.000
_cell.length_b   1.000
_cell.length_c   1.000
_cell.angle_alpha   90.00
_cell.angle_beta   90.00
_cell.angle_gamma   90.00
#
_symmetry.space_group_name_H-M   'P 1'
#
loop_
_entity.id
_entity.type
_entity.pdbx_description
1 polymer ?
#
loop_
_entity_poly.entity_id
_entity_poly.type
_entity_poly.pdbx_seq_one_letter_code
_entity_poly.pdbx_strand_id
1 'polypeptide(L)'
;MERGVYGFRGFKFRTLFYRHGYTVHYAEHVVDPRDGREKLVMADPHNRFSVVIYDVGKGVIEEELVVPGKTIPNPHIAHILLEDISVIGGRAGDIVCADREGRWVLIDRDEKRVKWSLSLEDTAWPHDIVPIEEGFIVTDYGSGGEGGFVRKVDFNGVTKWSLPMSGAAKVSRIFGSTASGIHSNSFGGDYIVTQNSDVGGVYELDDEGRVVWKCPKSYGEVNSIWLFKPHSAFRLGLAEAGGNLTIVGLEAGGGIVAIDYYCRPRWGITSTYSHIPVLHYRPSTYGLLETTHVFPTLWGTIGAIDWRGYAGSAVIEIVEIPRTPLTWVLALGIDPGDGVLLDPPLEVLDREFVAMDLVNSGEAKVRWSLHVTRQPALIESKHSVKWQLYSSGIVEPGSVQSIELDNRRNMFTFARVYVEKVSGGRAALSIFVVWL
;
A
#
# COMPACT_ATOMS: atom_id res chain seq x y z
N MET A 1 -24.92 11.37 -14.64
CA MET A 1 -24.96 11.15 -13.17
C MET A 1 -24.18 12.31 -12.57
N GLU A 2 -24.80 13.18 -11.76
CA GLU A 2 -24.03 14.19 -11.03
C GLU A 2 -22.97 13.48 -10.20
N ARG A 3 -21.70 13.88 -10.33
CA ARG A 3 -20.60 13.31 -9.55
C ARG A 3 -20.77 13.73 -8.11
N GLY A 4 -21.52 12.95 -7.34
CA GLY A 4 -21.72 13.21 -5.92
C GLY A 4 -20.39 13.19 -5.18
N VAL A 5 -20.18 14.19 -4.33
CA VAL A 5 -19.20 14.11 -3.26
C VAL A 5 -19.91 13.42 -2.09
N TYR A 6 -19.38 12.28 -1.67
CA TYR A 6 -19.89 11.53 -0.53
C TYR A 6 -18.88 11.65 0.60
N GLY A 7 -19.32 11.55 1.86
CA GLY A 7 -18.38 11.56 2.97
C GLY A 7 -18.96 11.12 4.30
N PHE A 8 -18.04 10.74 5.19
CA PHE A 8 -18.29 10.33 6.57
C PHE A 8 -17.05 10.65 7.41
N ARG A 9 -17.24 11.19 8.63
CA ARG A 9 -16.17 11.45 9.64
C ARG A 9 -14.84 12.01 9.09
N GLY A 10 -14.90 13.00 8.19
CA GLY A 10 -13.72 13.65 7.62
C GLY A 10 -13.10 12.95 6.40
N PHE A 11 -13.58 11.76 6.02
CA PHE A 11 -13.30 11.20 4.71
C PHE A 11 -14.34 11.70 3.72
N LYS A 12 -13.88 12.34 2.65
CA LYS A 12 -14.73 12.70 1.51
C LYS A 12 -14.12 12.17 0.24
N PHE A 13 -14.96 11.67 -0.65
CA PHE A 13 -14.54 11.22 -1.96
C PHE A 13 -15.55 11.59 -3.04
N ARG A 14 -15.04 11.71 -4.25
CA ARG A 14 -15.82 11.85 -5.47
C ARG A 14 -15.77 10.53 -6.23
N THR A 15 -16.92 10.03 -6.65
CA THR A 15 -16.95 8.86 -7.54
C THR A 15 -16.59 9.29 -8.96
N LEU A 16 -15.52 8.72 -9.50
CA LEU A 16 -15.10 8.93 -10.88
C LEU A 16 -15.81 7.96 -11.83
N PHE A 17 -15.99 6.71 -11.40
CA PHE A 17 -16.72 5.69 -12.15
C PHE A 17 -17.43 4.72 -11.19
N TYR A 18 -18.68 4.38 -11.52
CA TYR A 18 -19.38 3.23 -10.95
C TYR A 18 -20.46 2.80 -11.95
N ARG A 19 -20.51 1.50 -12.25
CA ARG A 19 -21.57 0.92 -13.07
C ARG A 19 -21.80 -0.53 -12.66
N HIS A 20 -23.05 -0.90 -12.46
CA HIS A 20 -23.42 -2.29 -12.19
C HIS A 20 -22.93 -3.21 -13.33
N GLY A 21 -22.36 -4.36 -12.98
CA GLY A 21 -21.74 -5.31 -13.90
C GLY A 21 -20.28 -5.02 -14.23
N TYR A 22 -19.70 -3.95 -13.66
CA TYR A 22 -18.28 -3.61 -13.80
C TYR A 22 -17.58 -3.72 -12.45
N THR A 23 -16.74 -4.73 -12.29
CA THR A 23 -15.86 -5.01 -11.16
C THR A 23 -14.44 -4.63 -11.53
N VAL A 24 -14.23 -3.34 -11.75
CA VAL A 24 -12.91 -2.78 -11.99
C VAL A 24 -11.99 -3.15 -10.82
N HIS A 25 -10.80 -3.64 -11.15
CA HIS A 25 -9.77 -4.07 -10.21
C HIS A 25 -8.53 -3.18 -10.27
N TYR A 26 -8.34 -2.46 -11.39
CA TYR A 26 -7.26 -1.50 -11.59
C TYR A 26 -7.75 -0.32 -12.42
N ALA A 27 -7.17 0.86 -12.20
CA ALA A 27 -7.47 2.06 -12.95
C ALA A 27 -6.21 2.94 -13.00
N GLU A 28 -5.91 3.43 -14.19
CA GLU A 28 -4.91 4.46 -14.42
C GLU A 28 -5.62 5.75 -14.85
N HIS A 29 -5.22 6.89 -14.28
CA HIS A 29 -5.77 8.19 -14.62
C HIS A 29 -4.76 8.93 -15.51
N VAL A 30 -5.09 9.05 -16.80
CA VAL A 30 -4.14 9.45 -17.85
C VAL A 30 -4.74 10.50 -18.79
N VAL A 31 -3.88 11.25 -19.45
CA VAL A 31 -4.23 11.96 -20.68
C VAL A 31 -4.00 11.00 -21.83
N ASP A 32 -5.07 10.59 -22.51
CA ASP A 32 -4.99 9.64 -23.61
C ASP A 32 -4.21 10.27 -24.78
N PRO A 33 -3.08 9.68 -25.22
CA PRO A 33 -2.26 10.26 -26.27
C PRO A 33 -2.95 10.31 -27.63
N ARG A 34 -4.07 9.58 -27.82
CA ARG A 34 -4.82 9.57 -29.08
C ARG A 34 -5.63 10.84 -29.31
N ASP A 35 -6.13 11.45 -28.24
CA ASP A 35 -7.08 12.57 -28.34
C ASP A 35 -6.84 13.71 -27.34
N GLY A 36 -5.85 13.56 -26.44
CA GLY A 36 -5.48 14.56 -25.44
C GLY A 36 -6.51 14.73 -24.33
N ARG A 37 -7.47 13.82 -24.15
CA ARG A 37 -8.52 13.92 -23.13
C ARG A 37 -8.20 13.07 -21.90
N GLU A 38 -8.71 13.51 -20.76
CA GLU A 38 -8.63 12.81 -19.48
C GLU A 38 -9.47 11.52 -19.48
N LYS A 39 -8.82 10.38 -19.26
CA LYS A 39 -9.46 9.06 -19.20
C LYS A 39 -9.11 8.32 -17.92
N LEU A 40 -10.00 7.40 -17.56
CA LEU A 40 -9.66 6.24 -16.75
C LEU A 40 -9.47 5.03 -17.66
N VAL A 41 -8.29 4.44 -17.61
CA VAL A 41 -7.97 3.14 -18.23
C VAL A 41 -8.17 2.08 -17.15
N MET A 42 -9.19 1.24 -17.30
CA MET A 42 -9.64 0.35 -16.24
C MET A 42 -9.52 -1.10 -16.65
N ALA A 43 -9.13 -1.97 -15.72
CA ALA A 43 -9.08 -3.42 -15.93
C ALA A 43 -10.17 -4.11 -15.11
N ASP A 44 -10.94 -5.00 -15.73
CA ASP A 44 -11.97 -5.81 -15.08
C ASP A 44 -11.73 -7.30 -15.39
N PRO A 45 -11.13 -8.06 -14.44
CA PRO A 45 -10.81 -9.47 -14.62
C PRO A 45 -11.93 -10.45 -14.23
N HIS A 46 -13.04 -10.00 -13.65
CA HIS A 46 -14.03 -10.91 -13.04
C HIS A 46 -15.38 -10.95 -13.75
N ASN A 47 -15.84 -9.82 -14.29
CA ASN A 47 -17.14 -9.74 -14.96
C ASN A 47 -17.01 -9.48 -16.44
N ARG A 48 -16.12 -8.56 -16.83
CA ARG A 48 -15.99 -8.13 -18.22
C ARG A 48 -14.84 -8.82 -18.95
N PHE A 49 -13.81 -9.25 -18.21
CA PHE A 49 -12.58 -9.82 -18.76
C PHE A 49 -11.96 -8.90 -19.81
N SER A 50 -11.94 -7.60 -19.51
CA SER A 50 -11.71 -6.56 -20.51
C SER A 50 -10.95 -5.37 -19.95
N VAL A 51 -10.35 -4.60 -20.85
CA VAL A 51 -9.89 -3.23 -20.59
C VAL A 51 -10.99 -2.25 -21.01
N VAL A 52 -11.31 -1.30 -20.14
CA VAL A 52 -12.37 -0.30 -20.33
C VAL A 52 -11.76 1.08 -20.34
N ILE A 53 -12.00 1.86 -21.40
CA ILE A 53 -11.56 3.25 -21.51
C ILE A 53 -12.78 4.16 -21.25
N TYR A 54 -12.72 4.90 -20.15
CA TYR A 54 -13.78 5.80 -19.72
C TYR A 54 -13.34 7.24 -19.86
N ASP A 55 -14.08 8.03 -20.64
CA ASP A 55 -13.87 9.47 -20.71
C ASP A 55 -14.49 10.13 -19.49
N VAL A 56 -13.63 10.66 -18.64
CA VAL A 56 -14.05 11.26 -17.37
C VAL A 56 -14.95 12.44 -17.66
N GLY A 57 -14.53 13.38 -18.51
CA GLY A 57 -15.25 14.61 -18.83
C GLY A 57 -16.66 14.40 -19.39
N LYS A 58 -16.80 13.49 -20.36
CA LYS A 58 -18.10 13.13 -20.98
C LYS A 58 -18.92 12.18 -20.12
N GLY A 59 -18.27 11.46 -19.22
CA GLY A 59 -18.91 10.47 -18.36
C GLY A 59 -19.39 9.22 -19.09
N VAL A 60 -18.70 8.81 -20.15
CA VAL A 60 -19.08 7.67 -21.01
C VAL A 60 -17.94 6.67 -21.16
N ILE A 61 -18.29 5.39 -21.27
CA ILE A 61 -17.35 4.36 -21.74
C ILE A 61 -17.19 4.56 -23.24
N GLU A 62 -15.99 4.89 -23.68
CA GLU A 62 -15.69 5.06 -25.11
C GLU A 62 -15.33 3.73 -25.75
N GLU A 63 -14.59 2.90 -25.04
CA GLU A 63 -14.09 1.63 -25.56
C GLU A 63 -14.10 0.55 -24.48
N GLU A 64 -14.37 -0.67 -24.92
CA GLU A 64 -14.25 -1.88 -24.12
C GLU A 64 -13.61 -2.96 -24.99
N LEU A 65 -12.51 -3.53 -24.51
CA LEU A 65 -11.66 -4.47 -25.24
C LEU A 65 -11.55 -5.75 -24.43
N VAL A 66 -12.25 -6.79 -24.88
CA VAL A 66 -12.17 -8.11 -24.26
C VAL A 66 -10.78 -8.68 -24.48
N VAL A 67 -10.13 -9.05 -23.40
CA VAL A 67 -8.79 -9.62 -23.43
C VAL A 67 -8.90 -11.10 -23.84
N PRO A 68 -8.05 -11.57 -24.78
CA PRO A 68 -8.16 -12.91 -25.33
C PRO A 68 -7.84 -14.00 -24.30
N GLY A 69 -8.39 -15.17 -24.55
CA GLY A 69 -8.19 -16.38 -23.75
C GLY A 69 -9.34 -16.72 -22.82
N LYS A 70 -9.19 -17.80 -22.05
CA LYS A 70 -10.26 -18.30 -21.17
C LYS A 70 -9.84 -18.99 -19.87
N THR A 71 -8.53 -19.14 -19.61
CA THR A 71 -8.04 -19.98 -18.52
C THR A 71 -7.83 -19.21 -17.22
N ILE A 72 -7.26 -18.01 -17.31
CA ILE A 72 -6.96 -17.15 -16.15
C ILE A 72 -7.93 -15.95 -16.14
N PRO A 73 -8.48 -15.54 -14.99
CA PRO A 73 -9.24 -14.30 -14.90
C PRO A 73 -8.28 -13.13 -15.14
N ASN A 74 -8.34 -12.51 -16.30
CA ASN A 74 -7.49 -11.38 -16.67
C ASN A 74 -8.27 -10.47 -17.63
N PRO A 75 -7.93 -9.17 -17.69
CA PRO A 75 -6.77 -8.53 -17.10
C PRO A 75 -7.03 -8.03 -15.67
N HIS A 76 -6.13 -8.30 -14.72
CA HIS A 76 -6.19 -7.66 -13.40
C HIS A 76 -5.71 -6.21 -13.42
N ILE A 77 -4.85 -5.88 -14.39
CA ILE A 77 -4.19 -4.60 -14.58
C ILE A 77 -4.05 -4.33 -16.08
N ALA A 78 -4.17 -3.07 -16.47
CA ALA A 78 -3.96 -2.64 -17.86
C ALA A 78 -3.40 -1.23 -17.86
N HIS A 79 -2.29 -1.03 -18.57
CA HIS A 79 -1.65 0.27 -18.75
C HIS A 79 -1.82 0.72 -20.19
N ILE A 80 -1.96 2.04 -20.40
CA ILE A 80 -1.85 2.61 -21.73
C ILE A 80 -0.39 3.01 -21.99
N LEU A 81 0.11 2.75 -23.19
CA LEU A 81 1.40 3.29 -23.61
C LEU A 81 1.26 4.80 -23.81
N LEU A 82 2.01 5.60 -23.05
CA LEU A 82 2.05 7.05 -23.24
C LEU A 82 2.98 7.46 -24.40
N GLU A 83 3.92 6.58 -24.74
CA GLU A 83 4.95 6.79 -25.76
C GLU A 83 5.11 5.54 -26.63
N ASP A 84 5.72 5.71 -27.80
CA ASP A 84 6.01 4.60 -28.71
C ASP A 84 7.13 3.70 -28.16
N ILE A 85 6.95 2.39 -28.28
CA ILE A 85 7.97 1.38 -27.96
C ILE A 85 8.23 0.57 -29.22
N SER A 86 9.14 1.07 -30.05
CA SER A 86 9.42 0.54 -31.39
C SER A 86 9.83 -0.93 -31.40
N VAL A 87 10.59 -1.38 -30.39
CA VAL A 87 11.11 -2.76 -30.29
C VAL A 87 9.99 -3.82 -30.27
N ILE A 88 8.84 -3.48 -29.69
CA ILE A 88 7.66 -4.37 -29.62
C ILE A 88 6.53 -3.94 -30.58
N GLY A 89 6.79 -2.95 -31.45
CA GLY A 89 5.78 -2.36 -32.33
C GLY A 89 4.66 -1.60 -31.59
N GLY A 90 4.93 -1.16 -30.36
CA GLY A 90 4.00 -0.38 -29.54
C GLY A 90 3.93 1.06 -29.98
N ARG A 91 2.71 1.58 -30.08
CA ARG A 91 2.41 2.98 -30.35
C ARG A 91 1.75 3.59 -29.13
N ALA A 92 1.94 4.89 -28.93
CA ALA A 92 1.22 5.63 -27.92
C ALA A 92 -0.30 5.42 -28.08
N GLY A 93 -0.96 5.02 -26.98
CA GLY A 93 -2.39 4.70 -26.92
C GLY A 93 -2.72 3.22 -27.00
N ASP A 94 -1.75 2.35 -27.29
CA ASP A 94 -1.92 0.90 -27.17
C ASP A 94 -1.96 0.45 -25.72
N ILE A 95 -2.43 -0.78 -25.49
CA ILE A 95 -2.67 -1.30 -24.14
C ILE A 95 -1.72 -2.46 -23.86
N VAL A 96 -1.08 -2.43 -22.70
CA VAL A 96 -0.27 -3.53 -22.18
C VAL A 96 -0.94 -4.13 -20.94
N CYS A 97 -1.16 -5.44 -20.95
CA CYS A 97 -1.79 -6.15 -19.85
C CYS A 97 -1.40 -7.64 -19.84
N ALA A 98 -1.78 -8.36 -18.80
CA ALA A 98 -1.80 -9.82 -18.83
C ALA A 98 -3.05 -10.33 -19.57
N ASP A 99 -2.92 -11.37 -20.37
CA ASP A 99 -4.02 -12.05 -21.05
C ASP A 99 -4.56 -13.24 -20.25
N ARG A 100 -5.62 -13.86 -20.78
CA ARG A 100 -6.29 -14.98 -20.13
C ARG A 100 -5.75 -16.33 -20.56
N GLU A 101 -4.60 -16.37 -21.24
CA GLU A 101 -3.83 -17.59 -21.56
C GLU A 101 -2.47 -17.62 -20.84
N GLY A 102 -2.24 -16.73 -19.87
CA GLY A 102 -1.01 -16.73 -19.08
C GLY A 102 0.16 -16.04 -19.75
N ARG A 103 -0.10 -14.99 -20.54
CA ARG A 103 0.93 -14.19 -21.21
C ARG A 103 0.77 -12.72 -20.86
N TRP A 104 1.83 -11.95 -21.01
CA TRP A 104 1.70 -10.50 -21.15
C TRP A 104 1.55 -10.13 -22.61
N VAL A 105 0.67 -9.19 -22.94
CA VAL A 105 0.33 -8.84 -24.32
C VAL A 105 0.28 -7.34 -24.51
N LEU A 106 0.56 -6.95 -25.75
CA LEU A 106 0.32 -5.62 -26.28
C LEU A 106 -0.84 -5.70 -27.27
N ILE A 107 -1.92 -4.99 -26.96
CA ILE A 107 -3.12 -4.91 -27.78
C ILE A 107 -3.08 -3.61 -28.55
N ASP A 108 -3.12 -3.72 -29.89
CA ASP A 108 -3.35 -2.58 -30.76
C ASP A 108 -4.80 -2.13 -30.59
N ARG A 109 -5.00 -0.89 -30.13
CA ARG A 109 -6.34 -0.42 -29.78
C ARG A 109 -7.18 -0.04 -31.01
N ASP A 110 -6.56 0.25 -32.16
CA ASP A 110 -7.31 0.50 -33.41
C ASP A 110 -7.79 -0.81 -34.04
N GLU A 111 -6.88 -1.77 -34.15
CA GLU A 111 -7.14 -3.06 -34.78
C GLU A 111 -7.78 -4.07 -33.82
N LYS A 112 -7.82 -3.75 -32.51
CA LYS A 112 -8.38 -4.56 -31.42
C LYS A 112 -7.83 -5.97 -31.39
N ARG A 113 -6.53 -6.12 -31.67
CA ARG A 113 -5.84 -7.41 -31.71
C ARG A 113 -4.51 -7.37 -30.98
N VAL A 114 -4.08 -8.52 -30.49
CA VAL A 114 -2.73 -8.70 -29.95
C VAL A 114 -1.73 -8.59 -31.08
N LYS A 115 -0.74 -7.70 -30.92
CA LYS A 115 0.36 -7.54 -31.88
C LYS A 115 1.72 -7.96 -31.33
N TRP A 116 1.84 -8.11 -30.02
CA TRP A 116 3.03 -8.65 -29.35
C TRP A 116 2.64 -9.39 -28.08
N SER A 117 3.43 -10.39 -27.69
CA SER A 117 3.23 -11.15 -26.45
C SER A 117 4.54 -11.62 -25.84
N LEU A 118 4.56 -11.75 -24.53
CA LEU A 118 5.65 -12.32 -23.73
C LEU A 118 5.13 -13.49 -22.89
N SER A 119 5.90 -14.58 -22.91
CA SER A 119 5.69 -15.77 -22.09
C SER A 119 7.00 -16.14 -21.41
N LEU A 120 6.95 -16.47 -20.12
CA LEU A 120 8.09 -16.98 -19.35
C LEU A 120 7.73 -18.37 -18.82
N GLU A 121 8.68 -19.31 -18.83
CA GLU A 121 8.43 -20.75 -18.63
C GLU A 121 7.82 -21.12 -17.28
N ASP A 122 8.05 -20.32 -16.24
CA ASP A 122 7.62 -20.54 -14.86
C ASP A 122 6.53 -19.56 -14.40
N THR A 123 5.83 -18.94 -15.35
CA THR A 123 4.68 -18.08 -15.07
C THR A 123 3.44 -18.94 -14.80
N ALA A 124 2.79 -18.70 -13.66
CA ALA A 124 1.57 -19.41 -13.27
C ALA A 124 0.33 -18.52 -13.40
N TRP A 125 0.44 -17.27 -12.94
CA TRP A 125 -0.62 -16.27 -12.98
C TRP A 125 0.00 -14.88 -13.21
N PRO A 126 0.25 -14.51 -14.48
CA PRO A 126 0.78 -13.19 -14.79
C PRO A 126 -0.26 -12.12 -14.43
N HIS A 127 0.20 -11.10 -13.71
CA HIS A 127 -0.68 -10.16 -13.02
C HIS A 127 -0.45 -8.71 -13.44
N ASP A 128 0.80 -8.20 -13.38
CA ASP A 128 1.18 -6.85 -13.81
C ASP A 128 2.31 -6.86 -14.85
N ILE A 129 2.36 -5.79 -15.64
CA ILE A 129 3.44 -5.47 -16.57
C ILE A 129 3.56 -3.95 -16.71
N VAL A 130 4.69 -3.41 -16.28
CA VAL A 130 4.98 -1.97 -16.33
C VAL A 130 6.12 -1.73 -17.33
N PRO A 131 5.87 -0.99 -18.43
CA PRO A 131 6.92 -0.60 -19.35
C PRO A 131 7.95 0.33 -18.70
N ILE A 132 9.22 0.06 -18.98
CA ILE A 132 10.38 0.86 -18.58
C ILE A 132 11.31 1.06 -19.79
N GLU A 133 12.35 1.90 -19.64
CA GLU A 133 13.24 2.28 -20.76
C GLU A 133 13.87 1.07 -21.47
N GLU A 134 14.29 0.06 -20.71
CA GLU A 134 15.01 -1.12 -21.22
C GLU A 134 14.20 -2.43 -21.13
N GLY A 135 12.86 -2.35 -21.10
CA GLY A 135 12.01 -3.53 -21.08
C GLY A 135 10.78 -3.36 -20.19
N PHE A 136 10.59 -4.30 -19.27
CA PHE A 136 9.42 -4.35 -18.40
C PHE A 136 9.78 -4.77 -16.98
N ILE A 137 9.03 -4.24 -16.01
CA ILE A 137 8.85 -4.91 -14.71
C ILE A 137 7.56 -5.72 -14.78
N VAL A 138 7.64 -7.01 -14.52
CA VAL A 138 6.49 -7.93 -14.55
C VAL A 138 6.30 -8.62 -13.21
N THR A 139 5.04 -8.94 -12.90
CA THR A 139 4.70 -9.75 -11.72
C THR A 139 3.94 -11.01 -12.09
N ASP A 140 4.33 -12.10 -11.44
CA ASP A 140 3.56 -13.32 -11.36
C ASP A 140 2.99 -13.43 -9.94
N TYR A 141 1.67 -13.47 -9.84
CA TYR A 141 0.97 -13.55 -8.57
C TYR A 141 1.19 -14.91 -7.87
N GLY A 142 1.48 -15.95 -8.64
CA GLY A 142 1.51 -17.35 -8.21
C GLY A 142 0.11 -17.95 -8.11
N SER A 143 -0.01 -19.27 -8.33
CA SER A 143 -1.27 -19.99 -8.13
C SER A 143 -1.37 -20.51 -6.69
N GLY A 144 -2.27 -19.97 -5.88
CA GLY A 144 -2.62 -20.56 -4.57
C GLY A 144 -1.53 -20.45 -3.48
N GLY A 145 -0.62 -19.48 -3.58
CA GLY A 145 0.42 -19.25 -2.57
C GLY A 145 1.71 -20.07 -2.74
N GLU A 146 1.79 -20.88 -3.81
CA GLU A 146 3.02 -21.54 -4.24
C GLU A 146 3.60 -20.82 -5.47
N GLY A 147 4.86 -20.38 -5.38
CA GLY A 147 5.51 -19.62 -6.45
C GLY A 147 5.05 -18.17 -6.56
N GLY A 148 5.60 -17.46 -7.55
CA GLY A 148 5.40 -16.03 -7.77
C GLY A 148 6.71 -15.24 -7.80
N PHE A 149 6.73 -14.13 -8.54
CA PHE A 149 7.92 -13.31 -8.67
C PHE A 149 7.62 -11.86 -9.06
N VAL A 150 8.62 -11.02 -8.84
CA VAL A 150 8.81 -9.74 -9.52
C VAL A 150 10.07 -9.86 -10.38
N ARG A 151 10.02 -9.43 -11.63
CA ARG A 151 11.16 -9.51 -12.55
C ARG A 151 11.32 -8.25 -13.39
N LYS A 152 12.58 -7.91 -13.67
CA LYS A 152 12.93 -7.09 -14.82
C LYS A 152 13.28 -8.01 -15.99
N VAL A 153 12.59 -7.81 -17.10
CA VAL A 153 12.81 -8.53 -18.35
C VAL A 153 13.06 -7.50 -19.45
N ASP A 154 14.00 -7.75 -20.36
CA ASP A 154 14.13 -6.89 -21.53
C ASP A 154 13.02 -7.14 -22.56
N PHE A 155 12.96 -6.29 -23.60
CA PHE A 155 11.97 -6.42 -24.67
C PHE A 155 12.03 -7.76 -25.44
N ASN A 156 13.14 -8.50 -25.35
CA ASN A 156 13.30 -9.81 -25.95
C ASN A 156 12.87 -10.95 -25.01
N GLY A 157 12.42 -10.63 -23.79
CA GLY A 157 12.01 -11.59 -22.77
C GLY A 157 13.16 -12.17 -21.96
N VAL A 158 14.37 -11.62 -22.04
CA VAL A 158 15.50 -12.07 -21.21
C VAL A 158 15.38 -11.44 -19.81
N THR A 159 15.28 -12.30 -18.79
CA THR A 159 15.30 -11.89 -17.39
C THR A 159 16.65 -11.27 -17.02
N LYS A 160 16.62 -10.00 -16.57
CA LYS A 160 17.80 -9.29 -16.05
C LYS A 160 18.00 -9.57 -14.57
N TRP A 161 16.92 -9.56 -13.81
CA TRP A 161 16.90 -9.99 -12.42
C TRP A 161 15.52 -10.56 -12.05
N SER A 162 15.49 -11.34 -10.98
CA SER A 162 14.27 -11.94 -10.44
C SER A 162 14.30 -11.93 -8.92
N LEU A 163 13.20 -11.49 -8.32
CA LEU A 163 12.95 -11.58 -6.89
C LEU A 163 11.78 -12.53 -6.65
N PRO A 164 11.99 -13.70 -6.02
CA PRO A 164 10.90 -14.57 -5.62
C PRO A 164 9.96 -13.85 -4.66
N MET A 165 8.68 -13.77 -5.00
CA MET A 165 7.67 -13.07 -4.22
C MET A 165 6.30 -13.66 -4.52
N SER A 166 5.83 -14.56 -3.66
CA SER A 166 4.47 -15.11 -3.78
C SER A 166 3.43 -14.05 -3.47
N GLY A 167 2.37 -13.96 -4.27
CA GLY A 167 1.35 -12.92 -4.18
C GLY A 167 1.84 -11.56 -4.66
N ALA A 168 2.85 -11.49 -5.55
CA ALA A 168 3.29 -10.23 -6.14
C ALA A 168 2.15 -9.60 -6.96
N ALA A 169 1.47 -8.62 -6.38
CA ALA A 169 0.25 -8.06 -6.95
C ALA A 169 0.58 -6.93 -7.94
N LYS A 170 0.82 -5.71 -7.46
CA LYS A 170 0.89 -4.51 -8.30
C LYS A 170 2.24 -3.84 -8.18
N VAL A 171 2.70 -3.28 -9.29
CA VAL A 171 3.91 -2.48 -9.39
C VAL A 171 3.53 -1.02 -9.62
N SER A 172 4.25 -0.11 -8.99
CA SER A 172 4.12 1.32 -9.24
C SER A 172 5.51 1.93 -9.40
N ARG A 173 5.70 2.71 -10.47
CA ARG A 173 6.95 3.44 -10.69
C ARG A 173 7.07 4.59 -9.69
N ILE A 174 8.27 4.80 -9.22
CA ILE A 174 8.66 5.96 -8.43
C ILE A 174 9.19 7.01 -9.42
N PHE A 175 8.55 8.18 -9.47
CA PHE A 175 8.97 9.27 -10.36
C PHE A 175 10.40 9.79 -10.09
N GLY A 176 10.97 9.50 -8.93
CA GLY A 176 12.34 9.79 -8.57
C GLY A 176 12.53 11.22 -8.08
N SER A 177 13.66 11.81 -8.49
CA SER A 177 14.07 13.14 -8.05
C SER A 177 13.52 14.24 -8.96
N THR A 178 13.18 15.37 -8.36
CA THR A 178 12.95 16.63 -9.10
C THR A 178 14.15 17.00 -9.95
N ALA A 179 13.96 17.85 -10.97
CA ALA A 179 15.05 18.32 -11.84
C ALA A 179 16.23 18.96 -11.08
N SER A 180 15.99 19.50 -9.87
CA SER A 180 17.04 20.04 -8.99
C SER A 180 17.93 18.97 -8.36
N GLY A 181 17.48 17.71 -8.33
CA GLY A 181 18.10 16.61 -7.59
C GLY A 181 17.89 16.66 -6.07
N ILE A 182 17.33 17.74 -5.52
CA ILE A 182 17.25 17.97 -4.07
C ILE A 182 16.09 17.20 -3.44
N HIS A 183 14.92 17.23 -4.08
CA HIS A 183 13.73 16.55 -3.58
C HIS A 183 13.48 15.28 -4.36
N SER A 184 13.17 14.19 -3.66
CA SER A 184 12.81 12.91 -4.26
C SER A 184 11.58 12.33 -3.58
N ASN A 185 10.81 11.55 -4.32
CA ASN A 185 9.78 10.71 -3.74
C ASN A 185 10.32 9.33 -3.30
N SER A 186 11.52 8.94 -3.75
CA SER A 186 12.18 7.66 -3.47
C SER A 186 12.77 7.56 -2.04
N PHE A 187 12.86 6.34 -1.51
CA PHE A 187 13.70 5.97 -0.35
C PHE A 187 14.99 5.24 -0.77
N GLY A 188 15.30 5.22 -2.06
CA GLY A 188 16.47 4.60 -2.64
C GLY A 188 16.18 3.66 -3.81
N GLY A 189 14.91 3.45 -4.17
CA GLY A 189 14.51 2.59 -5.29
C GLY A 189 13.63 3.28 -6.33
N ASP A 190 13.24 2.49 -7.32
CA ASP A 190 12.60 2.92 -8.56
C ASP A 190 11.17 2.35 -8.69
N TYR A 191 10.87 1.28 -7.94
CA TYR A 191 9.60 0.57 -8.02
C TYR A 191 9.05 0.26 -6.64
N ILE A 192 7.74 0.42 -6.47
CA ILE A 192 6.98 -0.11 -5.33
C ILE A 192 6.26 -1.36 -5.78
N VAL A 193 6.38 -2.44 -5.00
CA VAL A 193 5.65 -3.69 -5.24
C VAL A 193 4.94 -4.13 -3.98
N THR A 194 3.72 -4.62 -4.12
CA THR A 194 2.94 -5.15 -3.00
C THR A 194 2.81 -6.67 -3.05
N GLN A 195 3.01 -7.28 -1.89
CA GLN A 195 2.80 -8.71 -1.67
C GLN A 195 1.44 -8.95 -1.01
N ASN A 196 0.49 -9.47 -1.77
CA ASN A 196 -0.87 -9.70 -1.32
C ASN A 196 -1.03 -11.01 -0.54
N SER A 197 -0.44 -11.08 0.64
CA SER A 197 -0.57 -12.20 1.58
C SER A 197 -1.29 -11.77 2.87
N ASP A 198 -1.68 -12.74 3.69
CA ASP A 198 -2.39 -12.48 4.95
C ASP A 198 -1.65 -11.49 5.82
N VAL A 199 -0.37 -11.75 6.07
CA VAL A 199 0.58 -10.74 6.52
C VAL A 199 1.53 -10.49 5.36
N GLY A 200 1.22 -9.43 4.62
CA GLY A 200 1.96 -9.03 3.44
C GLY A 200 2.82 -7.81 3.68
N GLY A 201 3.45 -7.36 2.62
CA GLY A 201 4.29 -6.18 2.68
C GLY A 201 4.28 -5.36 1.41
N VAL A 202 4.78 -4.13 1.57
CA VAL A 202 5.10 -3.22 0.48
C VAL A 202 6.61 -3.13 0.42
N TYR A 203 7.17 -3.29 -0.77
CA TYR A 203 8.59 -3.34 -1.02
C TYR A 203 8.96 -2.23 -1.99
N GLU A 204 10.04 -1.52 -1.70
CA GLU A 204 10.69 -0.62 -2.64
C GLU A 204 11.92 -1.32 -3.18
N LEU A 205 12.00 -1.44 -4.51
CA LEU A 205 13.07 -2.10 -5.23
C LEU A 205 13.84 -1.07 -6.05
N ASP A 206 15.17 -1.18 -6.07
CA ASP A 206 15.98 -0.47 -7.06
C ASP A 206 16.00 -1.17 -8.42
N ASP A 207 16.63 -0.54 -9.40
CA ASP A 207 16.70 -1.05 -10.78
C ASP A 207 17.48 -2.37 -10.94
N GLU A 208 18.21 -2.80 -9.91
CA GLU A 208 18.85 -4.13 -9.85
C GLU A 208 18.01 -5.18 -9.11
N GLY A 209 16.80 -4.83 -8.67
CA GLY A 209 15.88 -5.72 -7.97
C GLY A 209 16.21 -5.94 -6.49
N ARG A 210 17.06 -5.09 -5.89
CA ARG A 210 17.39 -5.15 -4.46
C ARG A 210 16.32 -4.41 -3.66
N VAL A 211 15.91 -4.99 -2.54
CA VAL A 211 14.98 -4.35 -1.61
C VAL A 211 15.70 -3.25 -0.83
N VAL A 212 15.41 -1.99 -1.14
CA VAL A 212 15.99 -0.82 -0.46
C VAL A 212 15.14 -0.34 0.72
N TRP A 213 13.85 -0.63 0.69
CA TRP A 213 12.91 -0.36 1.78
C TRP A 213 11.80 -1.39 1.74
N LYS A 214 11.24 -1.74 2.90
CA LYS A 214 10.06 -2.60 2.98
C LYS A 214 9.24 -2.35 4.23
N CYS A 215 7.95 -2.67 4.13
CA CYS A 215 7.00 -2.53 5.21
C CYS A 215 6.03 -3.70 5.28
N PRO A 216 5.92 -4.43 6.41
CA PRO A 216 6.68 -4.26 7.65
C PRO A 216 8.18 -4.55 7.48
N LYS A 217 9.02 -4.02 8.40
CA LYS A 217 10.48 -4.15 8.33
C LYS A 217 10.96 -5.59 8.46
N SER A 218 10.39 -6.37 9.38
CA SER A 218 10.45 -7.84 9.41
C SER A 218 9.51 -8.34 10.52
N TYR A 219 9.34 -9.65 10.62
CA TYR A 219 8.52 -10.24 11.69
C TYR A 219 9.18 -10.01 13.05
N GLY A 220 8.44 -9.45 14.02
CA GLY A 220 8.94 -9.16 15.36
C GLY A 220 9.74 -7.85 15.50
N GLU A 221 9.94 -7.12 14.40
CA GLU A 221 10.49 -5.76 14.46
C GLU A 221 9.55 -4.82 15.18
N VAL A 222 10.15 -3.87 15.90
CA VAL A 222 9.41 -2.82 16.59
C VAL A 222 9.00 -1.72 15.60
N ASN A 223 7.97 -0.99 15.98
CA ASN A 223 7.55 0.26 15.37
C ASN A 223 7.20 0.12 13.88
N SER A 224 6.35 -0.87 13.55
CA SER A 224 5.95 -1.16 12.18
C SER A 224 4.47 -1.51 12.12
N ILE A 225 3.73 -0.89 11.20
CA ILE A 225 2.39 -1.34 10.86
C ILE A 225 2.43 -2.70 10.17
N TRP A 226 1.47 -3.54 10.51
CA TRP A 226 1.23 -4.82 9.87
C TRP A 226 0.14 -4.64 8.84
N LEU A 227 0.47 -4.93 7.59
CA LEU A 227 -0.43 -4.78 6.47
C LEU A 227 -1.05 -6.14 6.15
N PHE A 228 -2.38 -6.15 6.05
CA PHE A 228 -3.13 -7.36 5.74
C PHE A 228 -3.64 -7.28 4.32
N LYS A 229 -3.12 -8.18 3.46
CA LYS A 229 -3.43 -8.23 2.03
C LYS A 229 -3.22 -6.87 1.33
N PRO A 230 -2.02 -6.26 1.43
CA PRO A 230 -1.71 -5.06 0.66
C PRO A 230 -1.70 -5.43 -0.82
N HIS A 231 -2.57 -4.78 -1.59
CA HIS A 231 -2.81 -5.14 -2.99
C HIS A 231 -2.22 -4.12 -3.97
N SER A 232 -2.04 -2.88 -3.51
CA SER A 232 -1.40 -1.81 -4.30
C SER A 232 -0.78 -0.79 -3.38
N ALA A 233 0.25 -0.11 -3.88
CA ALA A 233 0.80 1.03 -3.21
C ALA A 233 1.49 1.96 -4.19
N PHE A 234 1.47 3.25 -3.89
CA PHE A 234 2.27 4.23 -4.62
C PHE A 234 2.84 5.27 -3.66
N ARG A 235 3.78 6.06 -4.18
CA ARG A 235 4.48 7.08 -3.41
C ARG A 235 3.86 8.46 -3.64
N LEU A 236 3.54 9.15 -2.54
CA LEU A 236 2.98 10.50 -2.52
C LEU A 236 3.92 11.47 -1.81
N GLY A 237 4.10 12.65 -2.41
CA GLY A 237 4.93 13.73 -1.89
C GLY A 237 6.32 13.77 -2.51
N LEU A 238 6.98 14.92 -2.35
CA LEU A 238 8.38 15.16 -2.70
C LEU A 238 9.05 15.77 -1.47
N ALA A 239 10.12 15.15 -0.98
CA ALA A 239 10.82 15.58 0.23
C ALA A 239 12.33 15.55 0.03
N GLU A 240 13.04 16.48 0.68
CA GLU A 240 14.51 16.56 0.69
C GLU A 240 15.13 15.55 1.68
N ALA A 241 14.45 15.23 2.78
CA ALA A 241 15.04 14.51 3.92
C ALA A 241 14.26 13.26 4.33
N GLY A 242 13.70 12.51 3.37
CA GLY A 242 12.87 11.33 3.66
C GLY A 242 11.60 11.71 4.43
N GLY A 243 10.51 12.01 3.73
CA GLY A 243 9.25 12.43 4.36
C GLY A 243 8.02 12.14 3.53
N ASN A 244 8.18 11.38 2.46
CA ASN A 244 7.11 10.99 1.57
C ASN A 244 6.23 9.93 2.23
N LEU A 245 4.98 9.86 1.81
CA LEU A 245 4.04 8.84 2.26
C LEU A 245 3.92 7.75 1.21
N THR A 246 4.01 6.50 1.63
CA THR A 246 3.54 5.39 0.81
C THR A 246 2.05 5.21 1.08
N ILE A 247 1.22 5.36 0.06
CA ILE A 247 -0.23 5.12 0.15
C ILE A 247 -0.47 3.67 -0.23
N VAL A 248 -1.19 2.93 0.60
CA VAL A 248 -1.42 1.49 0.44
C VAL A 248 -2.91 1.18 0.42
N GLY A 249 -3.35 0.43 -0.58
CA GLY A 249 -4.69 -0.16 -0.66
C GLY A 249 -4.70 -1.58 -0.11
N LEU A 250 -5.65 -1.86 0.78
CA LEU A 250 -5.81 -3.16 1.44
C LEU A 250 -7.05 -3.87 0.87
N GLU A 251 -6.85 -5.06 0.31
CA GLU A 251 -7.92 -5.91 -0.21
C GLU A 251 -8.75 -6.46 0.96
N ALA A 252 -8.23 -7.44 1.70
CA ALA A 252 -8.94 -8.07 2.82
C ALA A 252 -9.16 -7.19 4.06
N GLY A 253 -8.28 -6.19 4.24
CA GLY A 253 -8.34 -5.25 5.36
C GLY A 253 -9.34 -4.12 5.15
N GLY A 254 -9.92 -4.02 3.95
CA GLY A 254 -10.86 -2.98 3.53
C GLY A 254 -10.36 -1.59 3.87
N GLY A 255 -9.57 -0.97 3.00
CA GLY A 255 -9.05 0.34 3.38
C GLY A 255 -7.89 0.91 2.59
N ILE A 256 -7.55 2.12 3.00
CA ILE A 256 -6.45 2.92 2.49
C ILE A 256 -5.67 3.44 3.68
N VAL A 257 -4.36 3.20 3.72
CA VAL A 257 -3.48 3.70 4.77
C VAL A 257 -2.28 4.41 4.16
N ALA A 258 -1.90 5.55 4.73
CA ALA A 258 -0.65 6.21 4.42
C ALA A 258 0.39 5.84 5.47
N ILE A 259 1.57 5.43 5.04
CA ILE A 259 2.67 5.02 5.92
C ILE A 259 3.92 5.85 5.62
N ASP A 260 4.67 6.20 6.65
CA ASP A 260 5.94 6.91 6.51
C ASP A 260 7.12 5.94 6.30
N TYR A 261 8.31 6.51 6.14
CA TYR A 261 9.56 5.77 5.98
C TYR A 261 9.80 4.73 7.09
N TYR A 262 9.36 5.00 8.31
CA TYR A 262 9.59 4.10 9.44
C TYR A 262 8.52 3.02 9.58
N CYS A 263 7.63 2.85 8.59
CA CYS A 263 6.47 1.96 8.69
C CYS A 263 5.44 2.39 9.73
N ARG A 264 5.42 3.67 10.10
CA ARG A 264 4.37 4.17 10.97
C ARG A 264 3.24 4.65 10.08
N PRO A 265 2.00 4.25 10.34
CA PRO A 265 0.90 4.85 9.61
C PRO A 265 0.84 6.34 9.93
N ARG A 266 0.26 7.19 9.09
CA ARG A 266 0.09 8.64 9.34
C ARG A 266 -1.38 9.02 9.36
N TRP A 267 -2.17 8.36 8.53
CA TRP A 267 -3.62 8.42 8.51
C TRP A 267 -4.11 7.20 7.74
N GLY A 268 -5.39 6.86 7.87
CA GLY A 268 -5.95 5.77 7.09
C GLY A 268 -7.34 5.37 7.55
N ILE A 269 -8.04 4.70 6.67
CA ILE A 269 -9.20 3.88 6.98
C ILE A 269 -8.73 2.44 6.84
N THR A 270 -8.74 1.68 7.93
CA THR A 270 -8.38 0.27 7.92
C THR A 270 -9.24 -0.44 8.97
N SER A 271 -9.66 -1.66 8.67
CA SER A 271 -10.26 -2.54 9.65
C SER A 271 -9.21 -3.43 10.29
N THR A 272 -9.38 -3.72 11.58
CA THR A 272 -8.54 -4.69 12.28
C THR A 272 -8.73 -6.06 11.65
N TYR A 273 -7.63 -6.70 11.29
CA TYR A 273 -7.62 -8.10 10.91
C TYR A 273 -7.87 -8.96 12.15
N SER A 274 -8.80 -9.92 12.04
CA SER A 274 -9.16 -10.79 13.15
C SER A 274 -9.21 -12.24 12.72
N HIS A 275 -8.67 -13.12 13.57
CA HIS A 275 -8.71 -14.57 13.39
C HIS A 275 -9.65 -15.17 14.44
N ILE A 276 -10.97 -15.17 14.19
CA ILE A 276 -11.98 -15.67 15.14
C ILE A 276 -13.20 -16.27 14.40
N PRO A 277 -13.40 -17.60 14.36
CA PRO A 277 -12.47 -18.70 14.67
C PRO A 277 -11.47 -18.97 13.53
N VAL A 278 -11.71 -18.40 12.35
CA VAL A 278 -10.85 -18.46 11.16
C VAL A 278 -10.65 -17.05 10.60
N LEU A 279 -9.85 -16.94 9.55
CA LEU A 279 -9.56 -15.67 8.89
C LEU A 279 -10.80 -15.14 8.19
N HIS A 280 -11.19 -13.90 8.50
CA HIS A 280 -12.33 -13.24 7.87
C HIS A 280 -11.96 -11.83 7.41
N TYR A 281 -12.34 -11.51 6.18
CA TYR A 281 -12.28 -10.16 5.67
C TYR A 281 -13.34 -9.33 6.39
N ARG A 282 -12.92 -8.19 6.92
CA ARG A 282 -13.82 -7.28 7.62
C ARG A 282 -13.81 -5.96 6.88
N PRO A 283 -14.95 -5.57 6.30
CA PRO A 283 -15.14 -4.21 5.83
C PRO A 283 -14.72 -3.19 6.88
N SER A 284 -14.19 -2.06 6.43
CA SER A 284 -14.05 -0.89 7.31
C SER A 284 -15.41 -0.49 7.88
N THR A 285 -15.40 0.07 9.09
CA THR A 285 -16.58 0.73 9.71
C THR A 285 -17.11 1.91 8.90
N TYR A 286 -16.41 2.24 7.82
CA TYR A 286 -16.61 3.34 6.92
C TYR A 286 -17.14 2.90 5.55
N GLY A 287 -17.38 1.60 5.35
CA GLY A 287 -18.00 1.07 4.14
C GLY A 287 -17.06 0.91 2.94
N LEU A 288 -15.74 1.07 3.13
CA LEU A 288 -14.74 0.46 2.24
C LEU A 288 -14.69 -1.04 2.53
N LEU A 289 -14.87 -1.86 1.51
CA LEU A 289 -14.97 -3.32 1.65
C LEU A 289 -13.65 -3.97 1.27
N GLU A 290 -13.24 -3.77 0.02
CA GLU A 290 -12.07 -4.38 -0.58
C GLU A 290 -11.43 -3.36 -1.52
N THR A 291 -10.30 -2.81 -1.08
CA THR A 291 -9.59 -1.77 -1.84
C THR A 291 -8.50 -2.40 -2.68
N THR A 292 -8.86 -2.74 -3.92
CA THR A 292 -8.00 -3.47 -4.85
C THR A 292 -6.90 -2.58 -5.44
N HIS A 293 -7.13 -1.27 -5.55
CA HIS A 293 -6.15 -0.34 -6.11
C HIS A 293 -6.13 1.02 -5.42
N VAL A 294 -4.93 1.61 -5.28
CA VAL A 294 -4.68 3.03 -5.02
C VAL A 294 -3.72 3.57 -6.08
N PHE A 295 -3.97 4.79 -6.55
CA PHE A 295 -3.20 5.42 -7.64
C PHE A 295 -3.15 6.95 -7.48
N PRO A 296 -2.13 7.62 -8.03
CA PRO A 296 -2.15 9.07 -8.15
C PRO A 296 -3.15 9.51 -9.23
N THR A 297 -3.95 10.54 -8.97
CA THR A 297 -4.78 11.16 -10.01
C THR A 297 -3.98 12.21 -10.79
N LEU A 298 -4.45 12.59 -11.98
CA LEU A 298 -3.88 13.72 -12.73
C LEU A 298 -3.98 15.06 -11.97
N TRP A 299 -4.83 15.15 -10.95
CA TRP A 299 -4.97 16.33 -10.11
C TRP A 299 -4.00 16.35 -8.92
N GLY A 300 -3.10 15.36 -8.83
CA GLY A 300 -2.16 15.21 -7.71
C GLY A 300 -2.82 14.73 -6.42
N THR A 301 -4.04 14.21 -6.50
CA THR A 301 -4.80 13.63 -5.38
C THR A 301 -4.66 12.11 -5.38
N ILE A 302 -5.37 11.44 -4.47
CA ILE A 302 -5.32 9.98 -4.30
C ILE A 302 -6.59 9.39 -4.90
N GLY A 303 -6.42 8.56 -5.92
CA GLY A 303 -7.46 7.68 -6.45
C GLY A 303 -7.45 6.33 -5.73
N ALA A 304 -8.61 5.69 -5.67
CA ALA A 304 -8.74 4.32 -5.18
C ALA A 304 -9.86 3.57 -5.88
N ILE A 305 -9.82 2.25 -5.81
CA ILE A 305 -10.87 1.36 -6.29
C ILE A 305 -11.32 0.50 -5.15
N ASP A 306 -12.60 0.60 -4.84
CA ASP A 306 -13.21 -0.15 -3.76
C ASP A 306 -14.40 -0.94 -4.29
N TRP A 307 -14.45 -2.22 -3.95
CA TRP A 307 -15.53 -3.13 -4.32
C TRP A 307 -16.74 -2.98 -3.42
N ARG A 308 -17.17 -1.73 -3.23
CA ARG A 308 -18.43 -1.40 -2.58
C ARG A 308 -19.59 -1.56 -3.56
N GLY A 309 -20.55 -2.40 -3.20
CA GLY A 309 -21.83 -2.51 -3.87
C GLY A 309 -22.14 -3.90 -4.39
N TYR A 310 -23.36 -4.05 -4.89
CA TYR A 310 -23.82 -5.30 -5.48
C TYR A 310 -23.36 -5.38 -6.93
N ALA A 311 -22.52 -6.38 -7.24
CA ALA A 311 -22.02 -6.68 -8.59
C ALA A 311 -21.32 -5.50 -9.29
N GLY A 312 -20.52 -4.72 -8.58
CA GLY A 312 -19.66 -3.70 -9.17
C GLY A 312 -18.65 -3.11 -8.20
N SER A 313 -17.71 -2.34 -8.73
CA SER A 313 -16.74 -1.57 -7.94
C SER A 313 -16.79 -0.09 -8.30
N ALA A 314 -16.38 0.75 -7.36
CA ALA A 314 -16.33 2.19 -7.55
C ALA A 314 -14.88 2.65 -7.66
N VAL A 315 -14.59 3.38 -8.73
CA VAL A 315 -13.36 4.19 -8.83
C VAL A 315 -13.65 5.53 -8.18
N ILE A 316 -12.87 5.86 -7.16
CA ILE A 316 -13.04 7.06 -6.35
C ILE A 316 -11.78 7.92 -6.35
N GLU A 317 -11.98 9.19 -6.07
CA GLU A 317 -10.94 10.14 -5.74
C GLU A 317 -11.18 10.65 -4.32
N ILE A 318 -10.16 10.58 -3.47
CA ILE A 318 -10.17 11.15 -2.13
C ILE A 318 -10.07 12.68 -2.24
N VAL A 319 -11.08 13.36 -1.70
CA VAL A 319 -11.20 14.82 -1.64
C VAL A 319 -10.80 15.34 -0.25
N GLU A 320 -11.00 14.53 0.80
CA GLU A 320 -10.62 14.86 2.18
C GLU A 320 -10.06 13.62 2.87
N ILE A 321 -8.87 13.76 3.48
CA ILE A 321 -8.14 12.70 4.17
C ILE A 321 -8.85 12.37 5.50
N PRO A 322 -9.03 11.08 5.84
CA PRO A 322 -9.72 10.68 7.06
C PRO A 322 -8.94 11.10 8.31
N ARG A 323 -9.65 11.61 9.32
CA ARG A 323 -9.14 11.87 10.67
C ARG A 323 -9.66 10.83 11.66
N THR A 324 -9.58 9.57 11.26
CA THR A 324 -10.18 8.45 12.00
C THR A 324 -9.17 7.82 12.94
N PRO A 325 -9.64 7.20 14.04
CA PRO A 325 -8.77 6.42 14.87
C PRO A 325 -8.06 5.33 14.08
N LEU A 326 -6.80 5.07 14.43
CA LEU A 326 -5.99 4.12 13.72
C LEU A 326 -5.17 3.26 14.68
N THR A 327 -5.38 1.95 14.58
CA THR A 327 -4.69 0.95 15.39
C THR A 327 -3.51 0.36 14.61
N TRP A 328 -2.38 0.20 15.27
CA TRP A 328 -1.18 -0.41 14.70
C TRP A 328 -0.30 -1.03 15.80
N VAL A 329 0.76 -1.74 15.41
CA VAL A 329 1.61 -2.49 16.33
C VAL A 329 2.93 -1.75 16.55
N LEU A 330 3.22 -1.39 17.80
CA LEU A 330 4.52 -0.84 18.17
C LEU A 330 5.54 -1.94 18.49
N ALA A 331 5.09 -3.10 18.97
CA ALA A 331 5.96 -4.27 19.17
C ALA A 331 5.13 -5.55 19.12
N LEU A 332 5.67 -6.63 18.54
CA LEU A 332 4.99 -7.92 18.48
C LEU A 332 5.86 -9.04 19.06
N GLY A 333 5.48 -9.54 20.24
CA GLY A 333 6.09 -10.71 20.87
C GLY A 333 7.58 -10.58 21.20
N ILE A 334 8.06 -9.38 21.53
CA ILE A 334 9.48 -9.11 21.78
C ILE A 334 9.90 -9.60 23.18
N ASP A 335 11.16 -10.02 23.35
CA ASP A 335 11.81 -10.15 24.66
C ASP A 335 12.60 -8.86 24.94
N PRO A 336 12.20 -8.02 25.90
CA PRO A 336 12.86 -6.74 26.17
C PRO A 336 14.22 -6.87 26.85
N GLY A 337 14.64 -8.08 27.28
CA GLY A 337 15.93 -8.29 27.94
C GLY A 337 16.16 -7.36 29.13
N ASP A 338 17.37 -6.84 29.26
CA ASP A 338 17.76 -5.90 30.33
C ASP A 338 17.22 -4.47 30.14
N GLY A 339 16.43 -4.23 29.09
CA GLY A 339 15.88 -2.92 28.78
C GLY A 339 16.00 -2.55 27.31
N VAL A 340 14.92 -2.06 26.71
CA VAL A 340 14.92 -1.54 25.34
C VAL A 340 13.99 -0.32 25.22
N LEU A 341 14.46 0.69 24.48
CA LEU A 341 13.63 1.80 24.01
C LEU A 341 13.00 1.42 22.68
N LEU A 342 11.69 1.60 22.57
CA LEU A 342 10.94 1.32 21.34
C LEU A 342 11.01 2.52 20.39
N ASP A 343 12.22 2.77 19.90
CA ASP A 343 12.52 3.86 18.98
C ASP A 343 12.18 3.52 17.51
N PRO A 344 12.00 4.54 16.64
CA PRO A 344 12.00 5.97 16.94
C PRO A 344 10.80 6.40 17.80
N PRO A 345 10.85 7.55 18.51
CA PRO A 345 9.73 8.01 19.31
C PRO A 345 8.47 8.21 18.48
N LEU A 346 7.32 8.05 19.15
CA LEU A 346 6.02 8.34 18.58
C LEU A 346 5.86 9.85 18.45
N GLU A 347 5.54 10.32 17.26
CA GLU A 347 5.09 11.70 17.04
C GLU A 347 3.63 11.83 17.45
N VAL A 348 3.38 12.60 18.51
CA VAL A 348 2.06 12.70 19.15
C VAL A 348 1.48 14.11 19.13
N LEU A 349 2.20 15.09 18.58
CA LEU A 349 1.77 16.50 18.56
C LEU A 349 0.36 16.69 17.97
N ASP A 350 0.08 15.99 16.88
CA ASP A 350 -1.17 16.11 16.13
C ASP A 350 -2.24 15.10 16.58
N ARG A 351 -2.05 14.48 17.75
CA ARG A 351 -2.95 13.49 18.34
C ARG A 351 -3.51 14.01 19.64
N GLU A 352 -4.84 14.02 19.75
CA GLU A 352 -5.51 14.41 20.98
C GLU A 352 -5.34 13.33 22.05
N PHE A 353 -5.38 12.06 21.65
CA PHE A 353 -5.15 10.92 22.53
C PHE A 353 -4.30 9.84 21.86
N VAL A 354 -3.48 9.17 22.67
CA VAL A 354 -2.78 7.96 22.27
C VAL A 354 -3.03 6.90 23.32
N ALA A 355 -3.66 5.80 22.92
CA ALA A 355 -3.83 4.63 23.78
C ALA A 355 -2.82 3.55 23.42
N MET A 356 -2.32 2.83 24.41
CA MET A 356 -1.43 1.68 24.21
C MET A 356 -1.87 0.51 25.07
N ASP A 357 -2.04 -0.66 24.45
CA ASP A 357 -2.29 -1.92 25.15
C ASP A 357 -1.03 -2.77 25.15
N LEU A 358 -0.50 -3.03 26.34
CA LEU A 358 0.66 -3.87 26.57
C LEU A 358 0.18 -5.27 26.96
N VAL A 359 0.43 -6.25 26.09
CA VAL A 359 0.04 -7.65 26.28
C VAL A 359 1.28 -8.47 26.57
N ASN A 360 1.37 -9.03 27.78
CA ASN A 360 2.47 -9.92 28.15
C ASN A 360 2.03 -11.38 28.04
N SER A 361 2.40 -12.04 26.95
CA SER A 361 2.16 -13.48 26.73
C SER A 361 3.32 -14.36 27.22
N GLY A 362 4.33 -13.75 27.85
CA GLY A 362 5.46 -14.43 28.46
C GLY A 362 5.19 -14.88 29.89
N GLU A 363 6.23 -15.45 30.48
CA GLU A 363 6.29 -15.95 31.87
C GLU A 363 6.96 -14.94 32.81
N ALA A 364 7.75 -14.02 32.25
CA ALA A 364 8.47 -13.01 33.02
C ALA A 364 7.64 -11.72 33.18
N LYS A 365 7.82 -11.04 34.32
CA LYS A 365 7.31 -9.68 34.54
C LYS A 365 8.05 -8.69 33.67
N VAL A 366 7.32 -7.72 33.11
CA VAL A 366 7.89 -6.66 32.28
C VAL A 366 7.59 -5.31 32.93
N ARG A 367 8.63 -4.58 33.33
CA ARG A 367 8.52 -3.18 33.73
C ARG A 367 8.44 -2.31 32.48
N TRP A 368 7.62 -1.27 32.53
CA TRP A 368 7.51 -0.30 31.44
C TRP A 368 7.49 1.13 31.98
N SER A 369 7.90 2.06 31.13
CA SER A 369 7.72 3.49 31.36
C SER A 369 7.46 4.23 30.05
N LEU A 370 6.51 5.16 30.10
CA LEU A 370 6.18 6.09 29.03
C LEU A 370 6.79 7.45 29.38
N HIS A 371 7.64 7.93 28.49
CA HIS A 371 8.29 9.23 28.60
C HIS A 371 7.76 10.15 27.50
N VAL A 372 7.65 11.44 27.81
CA VAL A 372 7.16 12.46 26.87
C VAL A 372 8.07 13.66 26.85
N THR A 373 8.05 14.42 25.76
CA THR A 373 8.75 15.70 25.67
C THR A 373 7.94 16.73 24.89
N ARG A 374 8.16 18.00 25.22
CA ARG A 374 7.58 19.17 24.52
C ARG A 374 8.54 19.78 23.50
N GLN A 375 9.74 19.21 23.38
CA GLN A 375 10.74 19.75 22.47
C GLN A 375 10.30 19.49 21.02
N PRO A 376 10.32 20.51 20.16
CA PRO A 376 9.82 20.41 18.79
C PRO A 376 10.73 19.59 17.87
N ALA A 377 11.97 19.28 18.30
CA ALA A 377 12.94 18.52 17.52
C ALA A 377 13.72 17.55 18.41
N LEU A 378 13.91 16.33 17.92
CA LEU A 378 14.74 15.31 18.53
C LEU A 378 16.07 15.22 17.78
N ILE A 379 17.05 15.99 18.24
CA ILE A 379 18.43 15.91 17.77
C ILE A 379 19.29 15.54 18.98
N GLU A 380 19.12 14.33 19.50
CA GLU A 380 19.77 13.87 20.74
C GLU A 380 21.30 13.92 20.65
N SER A 381 21.86 13.88 19.44
CA SER A 381 23.29 14.04 19.20
C SER A 381 23.81 15.48 19.38
N LYS A 382 22.93 16.49 19.31
CA LYS A 382 23.31 17.92 19.40
C LYS A 382 22.69 18.62 20.61
N HIS A 383 21.55 18.13 21.10
CA HIS A 383 20.79 18.76 22.16
C HIS A 383 20.42 17.72 23.20
N SER A 384 20.60 18.07 24.48
CA SER A 384 20.04 17.28 25.57
C SER A 384 18.51 17.30 25.45
N VAL A 385 17.92 16.19 25.05
CA VAL A 385 16.46 16.04 25.06
C VAL A 385 16.03 15.75 26.50
N LYS A 386 15.11 16.57 27.01
CA LYS A 386 14.50 16.41 28.32
C LYS A 386 13.26 15.55 28.16
N TRP A 387 13.41 14.29 28.54
CA TRP A 387 12.32 13.34 28.67
C TRP A 387 11.70 13.45 30.07
N GLN A 388 10.39 13.63 30.14
CA GLN A 388 9.61 13.61 31.36
C GLN A 388 8.91 12.26 31.47
N LEU A 389 9.08 11.57 32.60
CA LEU A 389 8.27 10.40 32.91
C LEU A 389 6.80 10.81 32.99
N TYR A 390 5.97 10.22 32.12
CA TYR A 390 4.53 10.43 32.11
C TYR A 390 3.82 9.37 32.96
N SER A 391 4.17 8.09 32.75
CA SER A 391 3.62 6.96 33.49
C SER A 391 4.58 5.78 33.49
N SER A 392 4.45 4.88 34.47
CA SER A 392 5.21 3.63 34.54
C SER A 392 4.43 2.55 35.26
N GLY A 393 4.79 1.29 35.04
CA GLY A 393 4.16 0.16 35.69
C GLY A 393 4.90 -1.16 35.45
N ILE A 394 4.24 -2.26 35.83
CA ILE A 394 4.69 -3.63 35.58
C ILE A 394 3.51 -4.39 34.99
N VAL A 395 3.73 -5.03 33.83
CA VAL A 395 2.78 -5.96 33.23
C VAL A 395 3.12 -7.37 33.71
N GLU A 396 2.19 -7.97 34.46
CA GLU A 396 2.32 -9.33 34.97
C GLU A 396 2.19 -10.37 33.83
N PRO A 397 2.76 -11.58 33.99
CA PRO A 397 2.60 -12.67 33.03
C PRO A 397 1.13 -12.97 32.73
N GLY A 398 0.78 -13.12 31.45
CA GLY A 398 -0.58 -13.39 31.00
C GLY A 398 -1.56 -12.22 31.13
N SER A 399 -1.09 -11.03 31.50
CA SER A 399 -1.95 -9.86 31.70
C SER A 399 -1.88 -8.85 30.55
N VAL A 400 -2.89 -7.98 30.50
CA VAL A 400 -2.96 -6.83 29.62
C VAL A 400 -3.00 -5.57 30.46
N GLN A 401 -2.20 -4.57 30.10
CA GLN A 401 -2.23 -3.25 30.72
C GLN A 401 -2.42 -2.16 29.68
N SER A 402 -3.42 -1.30 29.89
CA SER A 402 -3.70 -0.17 29.03
C SER A 402 -3.08 1.12 29.59
N ILE A 403 -2.52 1.93 28.70
CA ILE A 403 -1.93 3.25 28.97
C ILE A 403 -2.67 4.27 28.11
N GLU A 404 -3.05 5.40 28.69
CA GLU A 404 -3.65 6.52 27.95
C GLU A 404 -2.82 7.78 28.13
N LEU A 405 -2.37 8.35 27.01
CA LEU A 405 -1.74 9.66 26.94
C LEU A 405 -2.78 10.68 26.48
N ASP A 406 -3.18 11.57 27.40
CA ASP A 406 -4.02 12.72 27.09
C ASP A 406 -3.15 13.87 26.59
N ASN A 407 -3.29 14.18 25.31
CA ASN A 407 -2.59 15.27 24.65
C ASN A 407 -3.56 16.27 23.99
N ARG A 408 -4.79 16.41 24.48
CA ARG A 408 -5.81 17.36 23.96
C ARG A 408 -5.35 18.83 23.91
N ARG A 409 -4.33 19.18 24.69
CA ARG A 409 -3.73 20.51 24.73
C ARG A 409 -2.51 20.64 23.80
N ASN A 410 -2.22 19.63 22.99
CA ASN A 410 -1.05 19.51 22.10
C ASN A 410 0.25 19.91 22.82
N MET A 411 0.40 19.46 24.07
CA MET A 411 1.54 19.84 24.91
C MET A 411 2.78 19.03 24.60
N PHE A 412 2.61 17.77 24.22
CA PHE A 412 3.69 16.84 23.96
C PHE A 412 3.89 16.67 22.46
N THR A 413 5.13 16.73 22.03
CA THR A 413 5.52 16.52 20.63
C THR A 413 5.85 15.06 20.38
N PHE A 414 6.58 14.44 21.30
CA PHE A 414 7.00 13.04 21.19
C PHE A 414 6.72 12.25 22.46
N ALA A 415 6.47 10.95 22.27
CA ALA A 415 6.35 9.96 23.32
C ALA A 415 7.27 8.77 23.04
N ARG A 416 7.93 8.24 24.07
CA ARG A 416 8.87 7.11 23.96
C ARG A 416 8.56 6.07 25.03
N VAL A 417 8.49 4.80 24.63
CA VAL A 417 8.22 3.68 25.53
C VAL A 417 9.54 2.96 25.81
N TYR A 418 9.81 2.72 27.09
CA TYR A 418 10.88 1.86 27.57
C TYR A 418 10.27 0.62 28.23
N VAL A 419 10.81 -0.55 27.95
CA VAL A 419 10.39 -1.82 28.53
C VAL A 419 11.59 -2.65 28.97
N GLU A 420 11.47 -3.39 30.05
CA GLU A 420 12.55 -4.16 30.69
C GLU A 420 11.99 -5.43 31.32
N LYS A 421 12.67 -6.56 31.13
CA LYS A 421 12.35 -7.82 31.82
C LYS A 421 12.90 -7.76 33.24
N VAL A 422 12.06 -8.03 34.24
CA VAL A 422 12.43 -7.85 35.66
C VAL A 422 12.30 -9.11 36.51
N SER A 423 12.03 -10.26 35.90
CA SER A 423 12.05 -11.56 36.55
C SER A 423 12.61 -12.63 35.61
N GLY A 424 12.94 -13.80 36.17
CA GLY A 424 13.29 -14.98 35.36
C GLY A 424 12.11 -15.46 34.50
N GLY A 425 12.43 -16.21 33.44
CA GLY A 425 11.46 -16.77 32.48
C GLY A 425 11.57 -16.13 31.09
N ARG A 426 10.82 -16.69 30.14
CA ARG A 426 10.72 -16.12 28.77
C ARG A 426 9.82 -14.88 28.80
N ALA A 427 10.27 -13.77 28.24
CA ALA A 427 9.39 -12.62 28.01
C ALA A 427 8.86 -12.63 26.58
N ALA A 428 7.61 -12.18 26.41
CA ALA A 428 6.98 -11.99 25.11
C ALA A 428 5.96 -10.84 25.24
N LEU A 429 6.39 -9.62 24.94
CA LEU A 429 5.56 -8.42 25.03
C LEU A 429 5.09 -7.99 23.64
N SER A 430 3.80 -7.74 23.51
CA SER A 430 3.23 -7.04 22.36
C SER A 430 2.65 -5.69 22.81
N ILE A 431 2.83 -4.65 22.01
CA ILE A 431 2.28 -3.32 22.28
C ILE A 431 1.48 -2.88 21.07
N PHE A 432 0.19 -2.68 21.28
CA PHE A 432 -0.74 -2.16 20.29
C PHE A 432 -0.99 -0.69 20.58
N VAL A 433 -0.90 0.16 19.57
CA VAL A 433 -1.11 1.61 19.69
C VAL A 433 -2.39 1.98 18.94
N VAL A 434 -3.20 2.82 19.55
CA VAL A 434 -4.35 3.47 18.91
C VAL A 434 -4.10 4.96 18.92
N TRP A 435 -4.06 5.54 17.72
CA TRP A 435 -4.15 6.99 17.55
C TRP A 435 -5.60 7.38 17.51
N LEU A 436 -6.01 8.31 18.36
CA LEU A 436 -7.39 8.73 18.55
C LEU A 436 -7.60 10.18 18.12
#